data_AF-A0A7D5RRI8-F1
#
_entry.id   AF-A0A7D5RRI8-F1
#
_cell.length_a   1.000
_cell.length_b   1.000
_cell.length_c   1.000
_cell.angle_alpha   90.00
_cell.angle_beta   90.00
_cell.angle_gamma   90.00
#
_symmetry.space_group_name_H-M   'P 1'
#
loop_
_entity.id
_entity.type
_entity.pdbx_description
1 polymer ?
#
loop_
_entity_poly.entity_id
_entity_poly.type
_entity_poly.pdbx_seq_one_letter_code
_entity_poly.pdbx_strand_id
1 'polypeptide(L)' 'MSRIVTAAELEHRTLEYLQQLYRQVQQELTRSAPGSDQRRNALASLETISRAIARLRACQPRPPGF' A
#
# COMPACT_ATOMS: atom_id res chain seq x y z
N MET A 1 -8.10 -4.05 11.19
CA MET A 1 -7.08 -5.12 11.04
C MET A 1 -5.81 -4.75 11.79
N SER A 2 -5.43 -5.48 12.84
CA SER A 2 -4.24 -5.20 13.68
C SER A 2 -2.97 -5.86 13.13
N ARG A 3 -2.72 -5.77 11.83
CA ARG A 3 -1.51 -6.36 11.23
C ARG A 3 -0.76 -5.28 10.47
N ILE A 4 0.42 -4.93 10.96
CA ILE A 4 1.32 -3.98 10.31
C ILE A 4 1.80 -4.65 9.03
N VAL A 5 1.43 -4.06 7.90
CA VAL A 5 1.87 -4.52 6.59
C VAL A 5 3.28 -3.99 6.36
N THR A 6 4.28 -4.86 6.48
CA THR A 6 5.69 -4.49 6.26
C THR A 6 6.07 -4.54 4.79
N ALA A 7 6.94 -3.62 4.35
CA ALA A 7 7.42 -3.54 2.97
C ALA A 7 7.98 -4.86 2.42
N ALA A 8 8.63 -5.67 3.27
CA ALA A 8 9.15 -6.98 2.90
C ALA A 8 8.05 -8.00 2.54
N GLU A 9 6.88 -7.93 3.19
CA GLU A 9 5.73 -8.78 2.83
C GLU A 9 5.09 -8.32 1.51
N LEU A 10 5.21 -7.04 1.16
CA LEU A 10 4.65 -6.46 -0.05
C LEU A 10 5.53 -6.69 -1.28
N GLU A 11 6.84 -6.88 -1.09
CA GLU A 11 7.81 -7.08 -2.17
C GLU A 11 7.57 -8.38 -2.95
N HIS A 12 7.01 -9.41 -2.29
CA HIS A 12 6.68 -10.70 -2.90
C HIS A 12 5.23 -10.77 -3.42
N ARG A 13 4.46 -9.68 -3.33
CA ARG A 13 3.03 -9.65 -3.72
C ARG A 13 2.84 -9.01 -5.08
N THR A 14 1.79 -9.43 -5.78
CA THR A 14 1.40 -8.88 -7.07
C THR A 14 0.81 -7.47 -6.92
N LEU A 15 0.97 -6.67 -7.98
CA LEU A 15 0.44 -5.30 -8.06
C LEU A 15 -1.08 -5.23 -7.77
N GLU A 16 -1.84 -6.24 -8.23
CA GLU A 16 -3.27 -6.33 -7.98
C GLU A 16 -3.59 -6.48 -6.48
N TYR A 17 -2.82 -7.32 -5.79
CA TYR A 17 -2.96 -7.51 -4.35
C TYR A 17 -2.63 -6.22 -3.59
N LEU A 18 -1.57 -5.50 -3.99
CA LEU A 18 -1.23 -4.21 -3.40
C LEU A 18 -2.32 -3.16 -3.60
N GLN A 19 -2.96 -3.11 -4.76
CA GLN A 19 -4.07 -2.20 -5.03
C GLN A 19 -5.32 -2.55 -4.21
N GLN A 20 -5.63 -3.84 -4.06
CA GLN A 20 -6.70 -4.31 -3.18
C GLN A 20 -6.42 -3.88 -1.73
N LEU A 21 -5.18 -4.08 -1.26
CA LEU A 21 -4.75 -3.71 0.08
C LEU A 21 -4.85 -2.20 0.30
N TYR A 22 -4.41 -1.39 -0.66
CA TYR A 22 -4.50 0.06 -0.62
C TYR A 22 -5.95 0.52 -0.43
N ARG A 23 -6.88 -0.03 -1.21
CA ARG A 23 -8.32 0.29 -1.10
C ARG A 23 -8.88 -0.11 0.27
N GLN A 24 -8.47 -1.26 0.79
CA GLN A 24 -8.93 -1.74 2.10
C GLN A 24 -8.44 -0.83 3.24
N VAL A 25 -7.16 -0.45 3.23
CA VAL A 25 -6.59 0.46 4.24
C VAL A 25 -7.20 1.86 4.11
N GLN A 26 -7.49 2.32 2.89
CA GLN A 26 -8.17 3.59 2.67
C GLN A 26 -9.59 3.60 3.25
N GLN A 27 -10.34 2.49 3.11
CA GLN A 27 -11.66 2.35 3.75
C GLN A 27 -11.56 2.32 5.28
N GLU A 28 -10.55 1.65 5.85
CA GLU A 28 -10.28 1.67 7.29
C GLU A 28 -9.92 3.09 7.77
N LEU A 29 -9.13 3.84 6.99
CA LEU A 29 -8.80 5.23 7.28
C LEU A 29 -10.05 6.13 7.34
N THR A 30 -10.97 5.95 6.40
CA THR A 30 -12.26 6.68 6.39
C THR A 30 -13.16 6.30 7.56
N ARG A 31 -13.10 5.04 8.01
CA ARG A 31 -13.86 4.55 9.17
C ARG A 31 -13.21 4.90 10.52
N SER A 32 -11.91 5.18 10.54
CA SER A 32 -11.17 5.48 11.76
C SER A 32 -11.40 6.90 12.25
N ALA A 33 -11.56 7.05 13.56
CA ALA A 33 -11.73 8.36 14.18
C ALA A 33 -10.47 9.26 13.97
N PRO A 34 -10.67 10.57 13.81
CA PRO A 34 -9.57 11.52 13.70
C PRO A 34 -8.72 11.51 14.98
N GLY A 35 -7.39 11.48 14.84
CA GLY A 35 -6.43 11.53 15.95
C GLY A 35 -6.06 10.18 16.57
N SER A 36 -6.76 9.09 16.25
CA SER A 36 -6.44 7.76 16.78
C SER A 36 -5.13 7.20 16.21
N ASP A 37 -4.38 6.44 17.01
CA ASP A 37 -3.19 5.69 16.57
C ASP A 37 -3.47 4.80 15.36
N GLN A 38 -4.71 4.31 15.26
CA GLN A 38 -5.20 3.53 14.13
C GLN A 38 -5.17 4.31 12.80
N ARG A 39 -5.46 5.62 12.83
CA ARG A 39 -5.38 6.50 11.65
C ARG A 39 -3.92 6.74 11.24
N ARG A 40 -3.03 6.95 12.21
CA ARG A 40 -1.58 7.11 11.95
C ARG A 40 -0.99 5.84 11.35
N ASN A 41 -1.35 4.67 11.88
CA ASN A 41 -0.92 3.38 11.34
C ASN A 41 -1.47 3.11 9.94
N ALA A 42 -2.74 3.47 9.68
CA ALA A 42 -3.34 3.36 8.35
C ALA A 42 -2.63 4.26 7.32
N LEU A 43 -2.27 5.49 7.69
CA LEU A 43 -1.50 6.39 6.81
C LEU A 43 -0.10 5.82 6.50
N ALA A 44 0.63 5.34 7.51
CA ALA A 44 1.94 4.72 7.30
C ALA A 44 1.86 3.48 6.39
N SER A 45 0.79 2.69 6.54
CA SER A 45 0.53 1.54 5.68
C SER A 45 0.23 1.96 4.23
N LEU A 46 -0.59 2.99 4.02
CA LEU A 46 -0.89 3.53 2.67
C LEU A 46 0.37 4.01 1.96
N GLU A 47 1.24 4.74 2.66
CA GLU A 47 2.49 5.23 2.09
C GLU A 47 3.44 4.08 1.71
N THR A 48 3.55 3.08 2.58
CA THR A 48 4.35 1.88 2.34
C THR A 48 3.85 1.11 1.11
N ILE A 49 2.54 0.90 1.00
CA ILE A 49 1.91 0.21 -0.15
C ILE A 49 2.10 1.02 -1.43
N SER A 50 1.89 2.34 -1.39
CA SER A 50 2.12 3.24 -2.52
C SER A 50 3.56 3.14 -3.03
N ARG A 51 4.53 3.12 -2.11
CA ARG A 51 5.95 2.98 -2.46
C ARG A 51 6.27 1.61 -3.07
N ALA A 52 5.66 0.54 -2.57
CA ALA A 52 5.79 -0.80 -3.13
C ALA A 52 5.22 -0.88 -4.56
N ILE A 53 4.03 -0.29 -4.80
CA ILE A 53 3.44 -0.18 -6.14
C ILE A 53 4.35 0.61 -7.08
N ALA A 54 4.89 1.74 -6.61
CA ALA A 54 5.81 2.55 -7.41
C ALA A 54 7.09 1.79 -7.77
N ARG A 55 7.65 1.00 -6.84
CA ARG A 55 8.80 0.12 -7.11
C ARG A 55 8.47 -0.95 -8.14
N LEU A 56 7.35 -1.66 -8.01
CA LEU A 56 6.90 -2.66 -8.98
C LEU A 56 6.69 -2.06 -10.37
N ARG A 57 6.12 -0.84 -10.46
CA ARG A 57 5.97 -0.11 -11.73
C ARG A 57 7.29 0.37 -12.30
N ALA A 58 8.25 0.75 -11.47
CA ALA A 58 9.58 1.16 -11.92
C ALA A 58 10.44 -0.03 -12.38
N CYS A 59 10.26 -1.20 -11.77
CA CYS A 59 10.89 -2.46 -12.19
C CYS A 59 10.16 -3.13 -13.35
N GLN A 60 8.96 -2.68 -13.74
CA GLN A 60 8.44 -3.03 -15.05
C GLN A 60 9.31 -2.33 -16.11
N PRO A 61 9.96 -3.09 -17.01
CA PRO A 61 10.70 -2.47 -18.10
C PRO A 61 9.71 -1.60 -18.87
N ARG A 62 10.00 -0.30 -18.97
CA ARG A 62 9.26 0.56 -19.92
C ARG A 62 9.39 -0.13 -21.28
N PRO A 63 8.28 -0.38 -22.00
CA PRO A 63 8.40 -0.84 -23.36
C PRO A 63 9.27 0.19 -24.11
N PRO A 64 10.36 -0.23 -24.79
CA PRO A 64 11.09 0.68 -25.65
C PRO A 64 10.08 1.25 -26.64
N GLY A 65 10.03 2.59 -26.71
CA GLY A 65 9.09 3.29 -27.57
C GLY A 65 9.18 2.77 -29.00
N PHE A 66 8.02 2.51 -29.59
CA PHE A 66 7.84 2.40 -31.04
C PHE A 66 7.28 3.72 -31.55
#